data_AF-A0A7V0JL68-F1
#
_entry.id   AF-A0A7V0JL68-F1
#
_cell.length_a   1.000
_cell.length_b   1.000
_cell.length_c   1.000
_cell.angle_alpha   90.00
_cell.angle_beta   90.00
_cell.angle_gamma   90.00
#
_symmetry.space_group_name_H-M   'P 1'
#
loop_
_entity.id
_entity.type
_entity.pdbx_description
1 polymer ?
#
loop_
_entity_poly.entity_id
_entity_poly.type
_entity_poly.pdbx_seq_one_letter_code
_entity_poly.pdbx_strand_id
1 'polypeptide(L)'
;MAICPRCGAVCDNVHEEEGRSVRHLDIWGKMTFLHFSSPRFKCDQCGKKPFTEELSFVEANRRQTIGFEQHIYESCIPSNRKRVAIEERLSQSTVRALIAGL
;
A
#
# COMPACT_ATOMS: atom_id res chain seq x y z
N MET A 1 12.15 -4.46 13.94
CA MET A 1 11.34 -5.30 14.86
C MET A 1 9.89 -5.17 14.44
N ALA A 2 9.13 -6.27 14.46
CA ALA A 2 7.70 -6.29 14.16
C ALA A 2 6.95 -7.18 15.17
N ILE A 3 5.65 -6.94 15.36
CA ILE A 3 4.80 -7.76 16.23
C ILE A 3 4.20 -8.88 15.39
N CYS A 4 4.33 -10.14 15.84
CA CYS A 4 3.71 -11.26 15.14
C CYS A 4 2.18 -11.14 15.22
N PRO A 5 1.45 -11.01 14.09
CA PRO A 5 0.00 -10.82 14.10
C PRO A 5 -0.78 -12.05 14.60
N ARG A 6 -0.08 -13.17 14.83
CA ARG A 6 -0.70 -14.45 15.23
C ARG A 6 -0.55 -14.78 16.71
N CYS A 7 0.47 -14.25 17.38
CA CYS A 7 0.77 -14.59 18.78
C CYS A 7 1.24 -13.41 19.61
N GLY A 8 1.39 -12.21 19.03
CA GLY A 8 1.80 -11.00 19.74
C GLY A 8 3.28 -10.93 20.11
N ALA A 9 4.08 -11.98 19.84
CA ALA A 9 5.51 -11.98 20.12
C ALA A 9 6.24 -10.91 19.28
N VAL A 10 7.17 -10.20 19.91
CA VAL A 10 8.11 -9.32 19.21
C VAL A 10 9.05 -10.19 18.37
N CYS A 11 9.24 -9.82 17.12
CA CYS A 11 10.11 -10.49 16.16
C CYS A 11 11.13 -9.50 15.63
N ASP A 12 12.40 -9.83 15.75
CA ASP A 12 13.55 -9.12 15.20
C ASP A 12 14.23 -9.90 14.06
N ASN A 13 13.93 -11.20 13.93
CA ASN A 13 14.43 -12.08 12.89
C ASN A 13 13.83 -11.76 11.50
N VAL A 14 14.58 -10.99 10.71
CA VAL A 14 14.27 -10.71 9.30
C VAL A 14 14.59 -11.94 8.46
N HIS A 15 13.55 -12.50 7.84
CA HIS A 15 13.68 -13.64 6.93
C HIS A 15 14.09 -13.21 5.52
N GLU A 16 13.54 -12.10 5.06
CA GLU A 16 13.72 -11.57 3.71
C GLU A 16 13.51 -10.05 3.75
N GLU A 17 14.37 -9.30 3.07
CA GLU A 17 14.21 -7.85 2.93
C GLU A 17 14.00 -7.50 1.46
N GLU A 18 12.89 -6.83 1.18
CA GLU A 18 12.54 -6.38 -0.17
C GLU A 18 12.19 -4.89 -0.13
N GLY A 19 12.69 -4.14 -1.11
CA GLY A 19 12.31 -2.76 -1.33
C GLY A 19 10.96 -2.67 -2.05
N ARG A 20 10.05 -1.84 -1.54
CA ARG A 20 8.74 -1.60 -2.14
C ARG A 20 8.61 -0.15 -2.55
N SER A 21 7.95 0.08 -3.69
CA SER A 21 7.57 1.41 -4.17
C SER A 21 6.07 1.46 -4.43
N VAL A 22 5.41 2.49 -3.92
CA VAL A 22 3.97 2.69 -4.10
C VAL A 22 3.65 4.13 -4.50
N ARG A 23 2.62 4.28 -5.32
CA ARG A 23 2.10 5.58 -5.75
C ARG A 23 1.46 6.31 -4.57
N HIS A 24 1.86 7.56 -4.36
CA HIS A 24 1.25 8.47 -3.39
C HIS A 24 0.65 9.70 -4.07
N LEU A 25 0.00 10.56 -3.29
CA LEU A 25 -0.51 11.85 -3.74
C LEU A 25 0.59 12.68 -4.40
N ASP A 26 0.22 13.50 -5.39
CA ASP A 26 1.16 14.42 -6.01
C ASP A 26 1.63 15.46 -4.99
N ILE A 27 2.94 15.55 -4.79
CA ILE A 27 3.55 16.59 -3.97
C ILE A 27 4.03 17.70 -4.91
N TRP A 28 3.53 18.93 -4.69
CA TRP A 28 3.80 20.10 -5.54
C TRP A 28 3.46 19.87 -7.03
N GLY A 29 2.38 19.13 -7.28
CA GLY A 29 1.92 18.80 -8.65
C GLY A 29 2.82 17.81 -9.40
N LYS A 30 3.74 17.14 -8.70
CA LYS A 30 4.63 16.13 -9.26
C LYS A 30 4.19 14.74 -8.85
N MET A 31 4.28 13.80 -9.79
CA MET A 31 4.04 12.39 -9.52
C MET A 31 5.01 11.88 -8.45
N THR A 32 4.47 11.48 -7.30
CA THR A 32 5.25 11.04 -6.14
C THR A 32 5.05 9.55 -5.87
N PHE A 33 6.15 8.88 -5.56
CA PHE A 33 6.20 7.51 -5.10
C PHE A 33 6.93 7.44 -3.76
N LEU A 34 6.43 6.62 -2.84
CA LEU A 34 7.12 6.33 -1.58
C LEU A 34 7.93 5.06 -1.77
N HIS A 35 9.22 5.13 -1.43
CA HIS A 35 10.14 4.00 -1.44
C HIS A 35 10.48 3.62 0.01
N PHE A 36 10.26 2.37 0.39
CA PHE A 36 10.46 1.90 1.76
C PHE A 36 10.87 0.43 1.80
N SER A 37 11.53 0.04 2.89
CA SER A 37 11.82 -1.38 3.17
C SER A 37 10.55 -2.07 3.67
N SER A 38 10.26 -3.25 3.13
CA SER A 38 9.08 -4.05 3.46
C SER A 38 9.51 -5.45 3.92
N PRO A 39 10.30 -5.57 5.01
CA PRO A 39 10.88 -6.82 5.43
C PRO A 39 9.82 -7.83 5.85
N ARG A 40 10.08 -9.10 5.54
CA ARG A 40 9.30 -10.25 6.01
C ARG A 40 10.01 -10.87 7.19
N PHE A 41 9.28 -11.07 8.27
CA PHE A 41 9.76 -11.64 9.52
C PHE A 41 9.29 -13.08 9.66
N LYS A 42 10.12 -13.91 10.29
CA LYS A 42 9.72 -15.24 10.76
C LYS A 42 9.61 -15.21 12.28
N CYS A 43 8.47 -15.66 12.79
CA CYS A 43 8.24 -15.70 14.24
C CYS A 43 8.83 -16.99 14.81
N ASP A 44 9.82 -16.88 15.70
CA ASP A 44 10.47 -18.04 16.32
C ASP A 44 9.56 -18.73 17.35
N GLN A 45 8.58 -18.02 17.91
CA GLN A 45 7.66 -18.57 18.92
C GLN A 45 6.59 -19.49 18.33
N CYS A 46 5.98 -19.10 17.20
CA CYS A 46 4.96 -19.93 16.56
C CYS A 46 5.47 -20.70 15.35
N GLY A 47 6.66 -20.39 14.82
CA GLY A 47 7.29 -21.08 13.69
C GLY A 47 6.51 -21.02 12.37
N LYS A 48 5.43 -20.23 12.31
CA LYS A 48 4.48 -20.15 11.18
C LYS A 48 5.07 -19.36 9.99
N LYS A 49 4.28 -19.28 8.90
CA LYS A 49 4.59 -18.57 7.65
C LYS A 49 5.17 -17.14 7.89
N PRO A 50 6.12 -16.67 7.05
CA PRO A 50 6.61 -15.31 7.14
C PRO A 50 5.50 -14.27 7.05
N PHE A 51 5.66 -13.15 7.74
CA PHE A 51 4.71 -12.04 7.73
C PHE A 51 5.44 -10.72 7.54
N THR A 52 4.77 -9.73 6.97
CA THR A 52 5.28 -8.36 6.86
C THR A 52 4.64 -7.52 7.96
N GLU A 53 5.33 -6.47 8.38
CA GLU A 53 4.73 -5.44 9.24
C GLU A 53 3.49 -4.82 8.56
N GLU A 54 2.46 -4.56 9.35
CA GLU A 54 1.30 -3.80 8.89
C GLU A 54 1.62 -2.30 8.94
N LEU A 55 1.56 -1.63 7.78
CA LEU A 55 1.85 -0.21 7.66
C LEU A 55 0.55 0.58 7.62
N SER A 56 0.48 1.65 8.41
CA SER A 56 -0.73 2.49 8.52
C SER A 56 -1.08 3.27 7.24
N PHE A 57 -0.14 3.41 6.31
CA PHE A 57 -0.31 4.21 5.09
C PHE A 57 -0.50 3.36 3.82
N VAL A 58 -0.33 2.04 3.90
CA VAL A 58 -0.41 1.14 2.73
C VAL A 58 -0.74 -0.29 3.14
N GLU A 59 -1.78 -0.86 2.53
CA GLU A 59 -2.13 -2.26 2.80
C GLU A 59 -1.16 -3.24 2.10
N ALA A 60 -1.22 -4.51 2.51
CA ALA A 60 -0.44 -5.57 1.89
C ALA A 60 -0.73 -5.69 0.38
N ASN A 61 0.31 -5.85 -0.43
CA ASN A 61 0.24 -6.03 -1.89
C ASN A 61 -0.37 -4.88 -2.72
N ARG A 62 -0.81 -3.78 -2.10
CA ARG A 62 -1.28 -2.58 -2.83
C ARG A 62 -0.16 -1.89 -3.61
N ARG A 63 -0.49 -1.19 -4.69
CA ARG A 63 0.48 -0.38 -5.45
C ARG A 63 0.32 1.12 -5.17
N GLN A 64 -0.63 1.48 -4.33
CA GLN A 64 -1.02 2.83 -3.97
C GLN A 64 -1.10 2.94 -2.45
N THR A 65 -0.79 4.11 -1.89
CA THR A 65 -1.07 4.40 -0.48
C THR A 65 -2.58 4.53 -0.25
N ILE A 66 -3.06 4.23 0.96
CA ILE A 66 -4.47 4.40 1.36
C ILE A 66 -4.98 5.81 1.04
N GLY A 67 -4.17 6.84 1.36
CA GLY A 67 -4.53 8.24 1.06
C GLY A 67 -4.69 8.53 -0.44
N PHE A 68 -3.94 7.84 -1.30
CA PHE A 68 -4.11 7.97 -2.75
C PHE A 68 -5.39 7.27 -3.22
N GLU A 69 -5.71 6.10 -2.68
CA GLU A 69 -6.96 5.40 -3.03
C GLU A 69 -8.18 6.25 -2.65
N GLN A 70 -8.17 6.85 -1.46
CA GLN A 70 -9.21 7.76 -0.99
C GLN A 70 -9.36 8.98 -1.91
N HIS A 71 -8.24 9.60 -2.30
CA HIS A 71 -8.25 10.73 -3.25
C HIS A 71 -8.89 10.36 -4.59
N ILE A 72 -8.59 9.17 -5.14
CA ILE A 72 -9.21 8.70 -6.39
C ILE A 72 -10.72 8.51 -6.23
N TYR A 73 -11.15 7.95 -5.09
CA TYR A 73 -12.56 7.78 -4.77
C TYR A 73 -13.29 9.13 -4.73
N GLU A 74 -12.78 10.06 -3.93
CA GLU A 74 -13.36 11.40 -3.75
C GLU A 74 -13.38 12.19 -5.06
N SER A 75 -12.32 12.12 -5.87
CA SER A 75 -12.24 12.77 -7.18
C SER A 75 -13.25 12.23 -8.18
N CYS A 76 -13.68 10.96 -8.03
CA CYS A 76 -14.71 10.38 -8.89
C CYS A 76 -16.13 10.82 -8.53
N ILE A 77 -16.40 11.30 -7.31
CA ILE A 77 -17.75 11.74 -6.89
C ILE A 77 -18.26 12.90 -7.76
N PRO A 78 -17.52 14.03 -7.94
CA PRO A 78 -17.96 15.13 -8.78
C PRO A 78 -17.63 14.94 -10.28
N SER A 79 -17.01 13.83 -10.67
CA SER A 79 -16.44 13.61 -12.00
C SER A 79 -16.83 12.24 -12.56
N ASN A 80 -16.09 11.74 -13.56
CA ASN A 80 -16.22 10.37 -14.00
C ASN A 80 -14.85 9.70 -14.08
N ARG A 81 -14.87 8.37 -14.04
CA ARG A 81 -13.68 7.51 -14.04
C ARG A 81 -12.71 7.79 -15.19
N LYS A 82 -13.22 8.16 -16.38
CA LYS A 82 -12.37 8.45 -17.54
C LYS A 82 -11.56 9.73 -17.33
N ARG A 83 -12.22 10.77 -16.84
CA ARG A 83 -11.58 12.07 -16.58
C ARG A 83 -10.55 11.96 -15.45
N VAL A 84 -10.92 11.34 -14.33
CA VAL A 84 -10.00 11.13 -13.20
C VAL A 84 -8.79 10.28 -13.61
N ALA A 85 -8.99 9.26 -14.45
CA ALA A 85 -7.87 8.47 -14.97
C ALA A 85 -6.86 9.33 -15.76
N ILE A 86 -7.33 10.26 -16.58
CA ILE A 86 -6.46 11.18 -17.34
C ILE A 86 -5.73 12.14 -16.40
N GLU A 87 -6.46 12.79 -15.49
CA GLU A 87 -5.91 13.76 -14.54
C GLU A 87 -4.82 13.13 -13.65
N GLU A 88 -5.08 11.92 -13.16
CA GLU A 88 -4.19 11.19 -12.24
C GLU A 88 -3.14 10.32 -12.94
N ARG A 89 -3.11 10.36 -14.29
CA ARG A 89 -2.18 9.61 -15.14
C ARG A 89 -2.27 8.10 -14.89
N LEU A 90 -3.50 7.59 -14.75
CA LEU A 90 -3.86 6.20 -14.54
C LEU A 90 -4.61 5.61 -15.73
N SER A 91 -4.70 4.29 -15.78
CA SER A 91 -5.66 3.62 -16.65
C SER A 91 -7.05 3.61 -16.01
N GLN A 92 -8.12 3.59 -16.83
CA GLN A 92 -9.49 3.47 -16.33
C GLN A 92 -9.73 2.16 -15.55
N SER A 93 -9.03 1.07 -15.91
CA SER A 93 -9.11 -0.19 -15.18
C SER A 93 -8.46 -0.09 -13.80
N THR A 94 -7.36 0.65 -13.67
CA THR A 94 -6.75 0.98 -12.37
C THR A 94 -7.72 1.77 -11.50
N VAL A 95 -8.30 2.85 -12.01
CA VAL A 95 -9.29 3.65 -11.27
C VAL A 95 -10.46 2.79 -10.81
N ARG A 96 -10.98 1.91 -11.68
CA ARG A 96 -12.04 0.96 -11.31
C ARG A 96 -11.63 0.01 -10.18
N ALA A 97 -10.40 -0.50 -10.21
CA ALA A 97 -9.90 -1.42 -9.19
C ALA A 97 -9.71 -0.74 -7.83
N LEU A 98 -9.30 0.52 -7.81
CA LEU A 98 -9.15 1.30 -6.57
C LEU A 98 -10.50 1.58 -5.92
N ILE A 99 -11.50 1.97 -6.70
CA ILE A 99 -12.86 2.26 -6.19
C ILE A 99 -13.60 0.99 -5.76
N ALA A 100 -13.31 -0.16 -6.38
CA ALA A 100 -13.97 -1.43 -6.01
C ALA A 100 -13.45 -2.02 -4.69
N GLY A 101 -12.32 -1.54 -4.17
CA GLY A 101 -11.73 -1.98 -2.91
C GLY A 101 -12.06 -1.09 -1.70
N LEU A 102 -12.85 -0.03 -1.91
CA LEU A 102 -13.34 0.90 -0.90
C LEU A 102 -14.87 0.75 -0.78
#